data_AF-A0A933BEN6-F1
#
_entry.id   AF-A0A933BEN6-F1
#
_cell.length_a   1.000
_cell.length_b   1.000
_cell.length_c   1.000
_cell.angle_alpha   90.00
_cell.angle_beta   90.00
_cell.angle_gamma   90.00
#
_symmetry.space_group_name_H-M   'P 1'
#
loop_
_entity.id
_entity.type
_entity.pdbx_description
1 polymer ?
#
loop_
_entity_poly.entity_id
_entity_poly.type
_entity_poly.pdbx_seq_one_letter_code
_entity_poly.pdbx_strand_id
1 'polypeptide(L)'
;MCLLWIPAENFSGWKELEGWLSRNSQVKLTAAMTPESLGPEAQKILLPLVQSGRLELALRLAGDPILPWIIDNPDAPRPEDAIQRLALARERYRAALGSFPAGFVPAAGALTPALRPAVRSLGLSWVAGGGLAPESLPGSRPAVIPLRDLTDAPRTSRPSGFYVLDESTGPSEEPLLSWLDRWASDELSAASWATVSAALRRIPETPAPAGPEWSSPGWSAFASHSNVFSQPSWKLYADAALMLQRYQNSGGADLKLLEEAAESLYAAQANRYFRPASSPSESAALSRELQGHLLSVYRKVRERPPEALRSLESGAATATAGDIGFSQGVSWLQFMAAAPPLAPGATRQLSIDSLRVEWNEQDTAFIFRFSPGEDLELHAYIDLNGVTGAGNIDIIGDPSRAFISARDAWEYALTVSSTSAALHRSVGPKTLGLVTNPPFSWNAEEGSARVTVSRQWLKGHPSRWGYVALALRRGLPKPELAAILGSEAAKTKKEAASGRLRLIGLRSPDRL
;
A
#
# COMPACT_ATOMS: atom_id res chain seq x y z
N MET A 1 13.93 0.87 -31.86
CA MET A 1 13.30 1.35 -30.62
C MET A 1 13.71 0.44 -29.48
N CYS A 2 14.01 1.03 -28.32
CA CYS A 2 14.15 0.32 -27.07
C CYS A 2 13.11 0.88 -26.09
N LEU A 3 12.19 0.03 -25.63
CA LEU A 3 11.17 0.40 -24.67
C LEU A 3 11.49 -0.25 -23.32
N LEU A 4 11.63 0.60 -22.31
CA LEU A 4 11.60 0.23 -20.90
C LEU A 4 10.17 0.43 -20.39
N TRP A 5 9.52 -0.64 -19.96
CA TRP A 5 8.22 -0.57 -19.32
C TRP A 5 8.36 -0.73 -17.82
N ILE A 6 7.67 0.12 -17.07
CA ILE A 6 7.59 0.06 -15.62
C ILE A 6 6.12 -0.17 -15.26
N PRO A 7 5.70 -1.43 -14.98
CA PRO A 7 4.31 -1.73 -14.65
C PRO A 7 3.86 -1.05 -13.36
N ALA A 8 2.55 -0.87 -13.24
CA ALA A 8 1.91 -0.60 -11.95
C ALA A 8 2.23 -1.71 -10.93
N GLU A 9 2.37 -1.35 -9.64
CA GLU A 9 2.73 -2.31 -8.58
C GLU A 9 1.74 -3.49 -8.47
N ASN A 10 0.49 -3.25 -8.83
CA ASN A 10 -0.61 -4.23 -8.81
C ASN A 10 -1.01 -4.72 -10.21
N PHE A 11 -0.12 -4.65 -11.19
CA PHE A 11 -0.39 -5.13 -12.55
C PHE A 11 -0.78 -6.62 -12.55
N SER A 12 -1.93 -6.91 -13.16
CA SER A 12 -2.52 -8.26 -13.23
C SER A 12 -2.73 -8.76 -14.66
N GLY A 13 -2.47 -7.93 -15.68
CA GLY A 13 -2.66 -8.24 -17.10
C GLY A 13 -1.61 -9.17 -17.71
N TRP A 14 -0.98 -10.06 -16.93
CA TRP A 14 0.16 -10.87 -17.37
C TRP A 14 -0.18 -11.80 -18.54
N LYS A 15 -1.35 -12.45 -18.49
CA LYS A 15 -1.82 -13.35 -19.56
C LYS A 15 -2.14 -12.61 -20.86
N GLU A 16 -2.67 -11.40 -20.73
CA GLU A 16 -2.97 -10.56 -21.88
C GLU A 16 -1.67 -10.14 -22.58
N LEU A 17 -0.67 -9.71 -21.79
CA LEU A 17 0.67 -9.40 -22.27
C LEU A 17 1.34 -10.62 -22.93
N GLU A 18 1.24 -11.81 -22.32
CA GLU A 18 1.75 -13.06 -22.90
C GLU A 18 1.12 -13.36 -24.26
N GLY A 19 -0.22 -13.32 -24.32
CA GLY A 19 -0.96 -13.56 -25.55
C GLY A 19 -0.60 -12.54 -26.63
N TRP A 20 -0.43 -11.27 -26.26
CA TRP A 20 -0.02 -10.21 -27.16
C TRP A 20 1.39 -10.43 -27.71
N LEU A 21 2.37 -10.70 -26.83
CA LEU A 21 3.74 -10.96 -27.24
C LEU A 21 3.84 -12.22 -28.09
N SER A 22 3.05 -13.26 -27.79
CA SER A 22 3.04 -14.49 -28.58
C SER A 22 2.60 -14.25 -30.03
N ARG A 23 1.63 -13.35 -30.26
CA ARG A 23 1.20 -12.93 -31.61
C ARG A 23 2.22 -12.04 -32.31
N ASN A 24 3.02 -11.30 -31.55
CA ASN A 24 3.99 -10.31 -32.05
C ASN A 24 5.43 -10.75 -31.75
N SER A 25 5.85 -11.89 -32.31
CA SER A 25 7.14 -12.54 -31.98
C SER A 25 8.39 -11.66 -32.18
N GLN A 26 8.29 -10.67 -33.07
CA GLN A 26 9.34 -9.71 -33.38
C GLN A 26 9.60 -8.70 -32.26
N VAL A 27 8.63 -8.48 -31.38
CA VAL A 27 8.73 -7.46 -30.33
C VAL A 27 9.60 -7.95 -29.19
N LYS A 28 10.52 -7.07 -28.80
CA LYS A 28 11.41 -7.22 -27.65
C LYS A 28 11.26 -6.01 -26.74
N LEU A 29 11.17 -6.24 -25.45
CA LEU A 29 10.99 -5.17 -24.46
C LEU A 29 11.84 -5.40 -23.21
N THR A 30 12.04 -4.34 -22.45
CA THR A 30 12.64 -4.41 -21.11
C THR A 30 11.57 -4.05 -20.10
N ALA A 31 11.40 -4.82 -19.03
CA ALA A 31 10.47 -4.52 -17.95
C ALA A 31 11.23 -4.33 -16.63
N ALA A 32 10.97 -3.24 -15.90
CA ALA A 32 11.54 -2.98 -14.59
C ALA A 32 10.62 -3.53 -13.49
N MET A 33 11.08 -4.50 -12.73
CA MET A 33 10.25 -5.20 -11.74
C MET A 33 10.91 -5.29 -10.38
N THR A 34 10.09 -5.26 -9.34
CA THR A 34 10.54 -5.57 -7.99
C THR A 34 10.58 -7.09 -7.82
N PRO A 35 11.44 -7.63 -6.94
CA PRO A 35 11.41 -9.05 -6.62
C PRO A 35 10.02 -9.52 -6.16
N GLU A 36 9.31 -8.68 -5.42
CA GLU A 36 7.99 -8.96 -4.86
C GLU A 36 6.88 -9.01 -5.93
N SER A 37 7.00 -8.25 -7.03
CA SER A 37 6.03 -8.30 -8.13
C SER A 37 6.22 -9.52 -9.05
N LEU A 38 7.35 -10.20 -8.95
CA LEU A 38 7.62 -11.49 -9.60
C LEU A 38 6.99 -12.65 -8.81
N GLY A 39 5.68 -12.58 -8.58
CA GLY A 39 4.93 -13.70 -7.99
C GLY A 39 4.93 -14.95 -8.89
N PRO A 40 4.47 -16.12 -8.40
CA PRO A 40 4.52 -17.38 -9.15
C PRO A 40 3.86 -17.32 -10.53
N GLU A 41 2.74 -16.59 -10.66
CA GLU A 41 2.06 -16.40 -11.95
C GLU A 41 2.89 -15.56 -12.92
N ALA A 42 3.41 -14.42 -12.46
CA ALA A 42 4.28 -13.57 -13.28
C ALA A 42 5.54 -14.33 -13.71
N GLN A 43 6.20 -15.08 -12.83
CA GLN A 43 7.37 -15.89 -13.18
C GLN A 43 7.04 -16.94 -14.25
N LYS A 44 5.93 -17.67 -14.11
CA LYS A 44 5.50 -18.68 -15.08
C LYS A 44 5.36 -18.10 -16.49
N ILE A 45 4.88 -16.87 -16.60
CA ILE A 45 4.63 -16.18 -17.87
C ILE A 45 5.90 -15.52 -18.42
N LEU A 46 6.66 -14.82 -17.57
CA LEU A 46 7.77 -13.98 -17.99
C LEU A 46 9.06 -14.78 -18.24
N LEU A 47 9.32 -15.86 -17.49
CA LEU A 47 10.56 -16.63 -17.64
C LEU A 47 10.77 -17.21 -19.05
N PRO A 48 9.77 -17.81 -19.72
CA PRO A 48 9.92 -18.26 -21.10
C PRO A 48 10.27 -17.12 -22.07
N LEU A 49 9.70 -15.93 -21.86
CA LEU A 49 10.00 -14.73 -22.66
C LEU A 49 11.42 -14.22 -22.41
N VAL A 50 11.92 -14.33 -21.17
CA VAL A 50 13.30 -14.01 -20.82
C VAL A 50 14.27 -15.00 -21.45
N GLN A 51 14.00 -16.30 -21.34
CA GLN A 51 14.84 -17.36 -21.90
C GLN A 51 14.96 -17.29 -23.43
N SER A 52 13.88 -16.88 -24.11
CA SER A 52 13.88 -16.63 -25.56
C SER A 52 14.50 -15.30 -25.97
N GLY A 53 14.95 -14.47 -25.02
CA GLY A 53 15.57 -13.17 -25.27
C GLY A 53 14.58 -12.13 -25.82
N ARG A 54 13.29 -12.33 -25.59
CA ARG A 54 12.20 -11.42 -25.99
C ARG A 54 11.87 -10.41 -24.90
N LEU A 55 12.09 -10.78 -23.65
CA LEU A 55 11.94 -9.92 -22.50
C LEU A 55 13.28 -9.81 -21.78
N GLU A 56 13.66 -8.59 -21.41
CA GLU A 56 14.70 -8.36 -20.41
C GLU A 56 14.03 -7.87 -19.13
N LEU A 57 14.38 -8.45 -18.00
CA LEU A 57 13.94 -7.99 -16.70
C LEU A 57 15.06 -7.15 -16.07
N ALA A 58 14.71 -5.97 -15.58
CA ALA A 58 15.58 -5.04 -14.89
C ALA A 58 15.17 -4.90 -13.42
N LEU A 59 16.15 -4.64 -12.56
CA LEU A 59 15.92 -4.51 -11.13
C LEU A 59 15.19 -3.20 -10.81
N ARG A 60 14.18 -3.29 -9.95
CA ARG A 60 13.55 -2.16 -9.28
C ARG A 60 13.44 -2.41 -7.78
N LEU A 61 13.43 -1.35 -6.99
CA LEU A 61 13.26 -1.43 -5.53
C LEU A 61 11.78 -1.36 -5.14
N ALA A 62 11.38 -2.14 -4.13
CA ALA A 62 10.03 -2.07 -3.57
C ALA A 62 9.65 -0.67 -3.08
N GLY A 63 8.44 -0.19 -3.41
CA GLY A 63 7.99 1.17 -3.10
C GLY A 63 8.71 2.27 -3.88
N ASP A 64 9.67 1.91 -4.74
CA ASP A 64 10.35 2.82 -5.66
C ASP A 64 10.90 4.09 -4.98
N PRO A 65 11.79 3.98 -3.99
CA PRO A 65 12.34 5.14 -3.28
C PRO A 65 13.16 6.07 -4.19
N ILE A 66 13.06 7.38 -3.94
CA ILE A 66 13.89 8.39 -4.60
C ILE A 66 15.29 8.35 -3.98
N LEU A 67 16.15 7.44 -4.47
CA LEU A 67 17.47 7.17 -3.88
C LEU A 67 18.37 8.39 -3.71
N PRO A 68 18.42 9.38 -4.65
CA PRO A 68 19.20 10.60 -4.43
C PRO A 68 18.81 11.33 -3.14
N TRP A 69 17.52 11.32 -2.76
CA TRP A 69 17.06 11.96 -1.53
C TRP A 69 17.52 11.22 -0.29
N ILE A 70 17.84 9.92 -0.39
CA ILE A 70 18.35 9.14 0.74
C ILE A 70 19.86 9.31 0.88
N ILE A 71 20.59 9.34 -0.24
CA ILE A 71 22.06 9.32 -0.23
C ILE A 71 22.66 10.70 -0.02
N ASP A 72 22.14 11.71 -0.71
CA ASP A 72 22.77 13.04 -0.72
C ASP A 72 22.20 13.96 0.35
N ASN A 73 21.12 13.56 1.01
CA ASN A 73 20.44 14.44 1.94
C ASN A 73 21.11 14.42 3.32
N PRO A 74 21.69 15.55 3.76
CA PRO A 74 22.36 15.63 5.06
C PRO A 74 21.40 15.43 6.25
N ASP A 75 20.10 15.70 6.06
CA ASP A 75 19.09 15.62 7.12
C ASP A 75 18.55 14.20 7.32
N ALA A 76 18.78 13.27 6.38
CA ALA A 76 18.36 11.88 6.47
C ALA A 76 19.60 10.96 6.59
N PRO A 77 20.17 10.78 7.80
CA PRO A 77 21.56 10.36 7.97
C PRO A 77 21.77 8.84 7.84
N ARG A 78 21.21 8.21 6.80
CA ARG A 78 21.37 6.78 6.50
C ARG A 78 21.59 6.53 5.01
N PRO A 79 22.62 7.14 4.37
CA PRO A 79 22.91 6.92 2.95
C PRO A 79 23.19 5.43 2.64
N GLU A 80 23.66 4.66 3.62
CA GLU A 80 23.84 3.22 3.52
C GLU A 80 22.55 2.46 3.23
N ASP A 81 21.38 2.97 3.62
CA ASP A 81 20.10 2.31 3.39
C ASP A 81 19.83 2.14 1.89
N ALA A 82 20.18 3.13 1.07
CA ALA A 82 20.04 3.02 -0.39
C ALA A 82 20.88 1.87 -0.97
N ILE A 83 22.11 1.71 -0.47
CA ILE A 83 23.04 0.66 -0.90
C ILE A 83 22.56 -0.72 -0.42
N GLN A 84 22.18 -0.82 0.85
CA GLN A 84 21.68 -2.06 1.45
C GLN A 84 20.41 -2.53 0.76
N ARG A 85 19.48 -1.63 0.47
CA ARG A 85 18.24 -1.94 -0.26
C ARG A 85 18.53 -2.44 -1.68
N LEU A 86 19.49 -1.81 -2.38
CA LEU A 86 19.88 -2.24 -3.72
C LEU A 86 20.53 -3.64 -3.71
N ALA A 87 21.39 -3.91 -2.73
CA ALA A 87 21.99 -5.23 -2.55
C ALA A 87 20.93 -6.30 -2.21
N LEU A 88 20.05 -6.01 -1.25
CA LEU A 88 18.97 -6.92 -0.85
C LEU A 88 18.02 -7.22 -2.02
N ALA A 89 17.61 -6.20 -2.77
CA ALA A 89 16.73 -6.39 -3.91
C ALA A 89 17.40 -7.22 -5.01
N ARG A 90 18.70 -7.04 -5.25
CA ARG A 90 19.47 -7.87 -6.19
C ARG A 90 19.51 -9.34 -5.77
N GLU A 91 19.75 -9.63 -4.48
CA GLU A 91 19.78 -11.02 -4.00
C GLU A 91 18.38 -11.66 -4.07
N ARG A 92 17.32 -10.92 -3.70
CA ARG A 92 15.94 -11.38 -3.87
C ARG A 92 15.58 -11.62 -5.33
N TYR A 93 16.03 -10.75 -6.23
CA TYR A 93 15.87 -10.90 -7.67
C TYR A 93 16.55 -12.20 -8.17
N ARG A 94 17.80 -12.44 -7.73
CA ARG A 94 18.52 -13.68 -8.04
C ARG A 94 17.80 -14.91 -7.51
N ALA A 95 17.28 -14.85 -6.29
CA ALA A 95 16.51 -15.95 -5.71
C ALA A 95 15.22 -16.24 -6.51
N ALA A 96 14.55 -15.19 -7.01
CA ALA A 96 13.32 -15.33 -7.80
C ALA A 96 13.56 -15.84 -9.23
N LEU A 97 14.65 -15.43 -9.88
CA LEU A 97 14.86 -15.65 -11.32
C LEU A 97 16.06 -16.55 -11.66
N GLY A 98 16.87 -16.93 -10.68
CA GLY A 98 18.08 -17.74 -10.87
C GLY A 98 19.26 -16.99 -11.51
N SER A 99 19.09 -15.73 -11.90
CA SER A 99 20.12 -14.90 -12.53
C SER A 99 20.17 -13.50 -11.92
N PHE A 100 21.33 -12.85 -11.99
CA PHE A 100 21.45 -11.45 -11.62
C PHE A 100 20.84 -10.53 -12.68
N PRO A 101 20.25 -9.38 -12.28
CA PRO A 101 19.75 -8.39 -13.23
C PRO A 101 20.89 -7.71 -13.97
N ALA A 102 20.70 -7.42 -15.26
CA ALA A 102 21.68 -6.67 -16.05
C ALA A 102 21.57 -5.16 -15.84
N GLY A 103 20.38 -4.67 -15.49
CA GLY A 103 20.07 -3.25 -15.34
C GLY A 103 19.36 -2.90 -14.06
N PHE A 104 19.42 -1.62 -13.70
CA PHE A 104 18.71 -1.05 -12.57
C PHE A 104 17.91 0.18 -12.99
N VAL A 105 16.71 0.31 -12.44
CA VAL A 105 15.80 1.42 -12.71
C VAL A 105 15.47 2.11 -11.38
N PRO A 106 16.08 3.26 -11.09
CA PRO A 106 15.73 4.06 -9.91
C PRO A 106 14.39 4.77 -10.12
N ALA A 107 13.80 5.23 -9.02
CA ALA A 107 12.53 5.93 -9.04
C ALA A 107 12.57 7.16 -9.94
N ALA A 108 11.61 7.21 -10.87
CA ALA A 108 11.52 8.23 -11.91
C ALA A 108 12.84 8.45 -12.69
N GLY A 109 13.77 7.50 -12.69
CA GLY A 109 15.07 7.68 -13.35
C GLY A 109 16.02 8.64 -12.64
N ALA A 110 15.75 9.00 -11.38
CA ALA A 110 16.56 9.95 -10.64
C ALA A 110 17.93 9.35 -10.28
N LEU A 111 19.01 10.08 -10.56
CA LEU A 111 20.39 9.64 -10.30
C LEU A 111 21.21 10.74 -9.64
N THR A 112 22.16 10.30 -8.84
CA THR A 112 23.24 11.10 -8.27
C THR A 112 24.59 10.41 -8.47
N PRO A 113 25.71 11.14 -8.62
CA PRO A 113 27.05 10.57 -8.64
C PRO A 113 27.35 9.61 -7.47
N ALA A 114 26.76 9.85 -6.31
CA ALA A 114 26.95 9.02 -5.13
C ALA A 114 26.40 7.58 -5.26
N LEU A 115 25.47 7.33 -6.19
CA LEU A 115 24.96 5.98 -6.48
C LEU A 115 25.94 5.12 -7.28
N ARG A 116 26.85 5.74 -8.04
CA ARG A 116 27.70 5.05 -9.01
C ARG A 116 28.54 3.92 -8.41
N PRO A 117 29.22 4.10 -7.25
CA PRO A 117 30.00 3.02 -6.65
C PRO A 117 29.15 1.79 -6.29
N ALA A 118 27.93 2.02 -5.77
CA ALA A 118 27.01 0.94 -5.39
C ALA A 118 26.48 0.18 -6.61
N VAL A 119 26.04 0.89 -7.66
CA VAL A 119 25.58 0.23 -8.90
C VAL A 119 26.71 -0.58 -9.54
N ARG A 120 27.95 -0.04 -9.52
CA ARG A 120 29.14 -0.73 -10.05
C ARG A 120 29.51 -1.96 -9.24
N SER A 121 29.52 -1.88 -7.90
CA SER A 121 29.92 -3.00 -7.03
C SER A 121 28.96 -4.19 -7.14
N LEU A 122 27.69 -3.92 -7.49
CA LEU A 122 26.67 -4.94 -7.74
C LEU A 122 26.77 -5.59 -9.13
N GLY A 123 27.72 -5.17 -9.97
CA GLY A 123 27.94 -5.76 -11.29
C GLY A 123 26.84 -5.46 -12.31
N LEU A 124 26.04 -4.43 -12.07
CA LEU A 124 25.03 -3.97 -13.03
C LEU A 124 25.74 -3.39 -14.26
N SER A 125 25.20 -3.68 -15.44
CA SER A 125 25.78 -3.25 -16.73
C SER A 125 25.25 -1.89 -17.19
N TRP A 126 24.03 -1.55 -16.78
CA TRP A 126 23.40 -0.27 -17.10
C TRP A 126 22.46 0.22 -15.99
N VAL A 127 22.16 1.51 -16.00
CA VAL A 127 21.19 2.17 -15.12
C VAL A 127 20.31 3.14 -15.93
N ALA A 128 19.02 3.17 -15.66
CA ALA A 128 18.09 4.11 -16.27
C ALA A 128 18.27 5.52 -15.68
N GLY A 129 18.36 6.55 -16.54
CA GLY A 129 18.42 7.96 -16.14
C GLY A 129 17.46 8.81 -16.97
N GLY A 130 16.68 9.68 -16.31
CA GLY A 130 15.73 10.57 -16.97
C GLY A 130 16.27 11.97 -17.27
N GLY A 131 15.68 12.68 -18.24
CA GLY A 131 16.05 14.08 -18.51
C GLY A 131 17.50 14.31 -18.98
N LEU A 132 18.22 13.24 -19.35
CA LEU A 132 19.58 13.30 -19.86
C LEU A 132 19.58 13.52 -21.38
N ALA A 133 20.59 14.23 -21.87
CA ALA A 133 20.75 14.41 -23.31
C ALA A 133 20.96 13.04 -24.01
N PRO A 134 20.36 12.80 -25.18
CA PRO A 134 20.45 11.51 -25.88
C PRO A 134 21.89 11.13 -26.28
N GLU A 135 22.72 12.14 -26.51
CA GLU A 135 24.13 12.03 -26.93
C GLU A 135 25.05 11.61 -25.78
N SER A 136 24.51 11.50 -24.57
CA SER A 136 25.28 11.38 -23.34
C SER A 136 25.61 9.93 -22.95
N LEU A 137 25.43 8.96 -23.85
CA LEU A 137 25.71 7.54 -23.58
C LEU A 137 27.18 7.36 -23.17
N PRO A 138 27.45 7.03 -21.89
CA PRO A 138 28.81 6.94 -21.42
C PRO A 138 29.41 5.59 -21.82
N GLY A 139 30.66 5.60 -22.30
CA GLY A 139 31.47 4.39 -22.50
C GLY A 139 31.87 3.72 -21.18
N SER A 140 31.54 4.31 -20.03
CA SER A 140 31.84 3.72 -18.72
C SER A 140 30.74 2.76 -18.27
N ARG A 141 31.12 1.61 -17.70
CA ARG A 141 30.19 0.68 -17.04
C ARG A 141 30.04 1.00 -15.55
N PRO A 142 28.83 0.96 -14.97
CA PRO A 142 27.52 0.80 -15.64
C PRO A 142 27.20 1.97 -16.59
N ALA A 143 26.60 1.67 -17.75
CA ALA A 143 26.16 2.68 -18.71
C ALA A 143 24.88 3.39 -18.22
N VAL A 144 24.85 4.72 -18.28
CA VAL A 144 23.64 5.49 -17.97
C VAL A 144 22.80 5.63 -19.24
N ILE A 145 21.55 5.19 -19.18
CA ILE A 145 20.65 5.15 -20.34
C ILE A 145 19.72 6.37 -20.29
N PRO A 146 19.86 7.33 -21.23
CA PRO A 146 19.02 8.52 -21.27
C PRO A 146 17.63 8.13 -21.81
N LEU A 147 16.70 7.90 -20.90
CA LEU A 147 15.33 7.53 -21.23
C LEU A 147 14.45 8.78 -21.34
N ARG A 148 13.65 8.83 -22.42
CA ARG A 148 12.60 9.82 -22.61
C ARG A 148 11.25 9.23 -22.24
N ASP A 149 10.36 10.03 -21.68
CA ASP A 149 9.00 9.59 -21.44
C ASP A 149 8.33 9.23 -22.78
N LEU A 150 7.65 8.08 -22.82
CA LEU A 150 6.89 7.64 -23.97
C LEU A 150 5.73 8.59 -24.28
N THR A 151 5.19 9.27 -23.27
CA THR A 151 4.10 10.25 -23.48
C THR A 151 4.52 11.44 -24.33
N ASP A 152 5.83 11.74 -24.37
CA ASP A 152 6.40 12.80 -25.19
C ASP A 152 6.70 12.35 -26.63
N ALA A 153 6.59 11.04 -26.91
CA ALA A 153 6.86 10.50 -28.22
C ALA A 153 5.75 10.87 -29.22
N PRO A 154 6.10 11.05 -30.52
CA PRO A 154 5.10 11.21 -31.57
C PRO A 154 4.12 10.05 -31.57
N ARG A 155 2.82 10.35 -31.54
CA ARG A 155 1.77 9.32 -31.58
C ARG A 155 1.65 8.65 -32.95
N THR A 156 2.06 9.34 -34.02
CA THR A 156 1.84 8.95 -35.41
C THR A 156 2.94 8.07 -35.99
N SER A 157 4.11 7.99 -35.34
CA SER A 157 5.22 7.18 -35.82
C SER A 157 5.99 6.57 -34.66
N ARG A 158 6.53 5.36 -34.89
CA ARG A 158 7.31 4.69 -33.87
C ARG A 158 8.61 5.45 -33.60
N PRO A 159 8.92 5.79 -32.34
CA PRO A 159 10.08 6.59 -32.05
C PRO A 159 11.40 5.78 -32.11
N SER A 160 12.49 6.44 -32.48
CA SER A 160 13.86 5.89 -32.40
C SER A 160 14.55 6.31 -31.11
N GLY A 161 15.32 5.40 -30.50
CA GLY A 161 16.04 5.65 -29.24
C GLY A 161 15.53 4.80 -28.07
N PHE A 162 15.80 5.28 -26.86
CA PHE A 162 15.40 4.69 -25.59
C PHE A 162 14.22 5.47 -25.00
N TYR A 163 13.12 4.77 -24.72
CA TYR A 163 11.93 5.37 -24.11
C TYR A 163 11.52 4.59 -22.88
N VAL A 164 10.88 5.27 -21.94
CA VAL A 164 10.27 4.68 -20.75
C VAL A 164 8.76 4.92 -20.75
N LEU A 165 8.00 3.88 -20.44
CA LEU A 165 6.57 4.00 -20.08
C LEU A 165 6.45 3.69 -18.60
N ASP A 166 6.17 4.70 -17.78
CA ASP A 166 6.11 4.59 -16.33
C ASP A 166 4.67 4.56 -15.79
N GLU A 167 4.09 3.37 -15.68
CA GLU A 167 2.73 3.15 -15.15
C GLU A 167 2.72 2.97 -13.63
N SER A 168 3.87 3.12 -12.96
CA SER A 168 3.97 2.91 -11.52
C SER A 168 3.47 4.08 -10.69
N THR A 169 3.45 5.27 -11.30
CA THR A 169 3.07 6.51 -10.63
C THR A 169 1.57 6.78 -10.72
N GLY A 170 0.81 5.93 -11.42
CA GLY A 170 -0.63 6.06 -11.54
C GLY A 170 -1.14 5.37 -12.80
N PRO A 171 -2.47 5.30 -12.98
CA PRO A 171 -3.04 4.81 -14.22
C PRO A 171 -2.54 5.70 -15.36
N SER A 172 -1.81 5.11 -16.31
CA SER A 172 -1.55 5.76 -17.59
C SER A 172 -2.88 5.97 -18.31
N GLU A 173 -3.04 7.12 -18.98
CA GLU A 173 -4.17 7.34 -19.89
C GLU A 173 -4.21 6.28 -21.01
N GLU A 174 -3.04 5.82 -21.43
CA GLU A 174 -2.87 4.80 -22.46
C GLU A 174 -1.99 3.65 -21.90
N PRO A 175 -2.55 2.46 -21.64
CA PRO A 175 -1.78 1.34 -21.11
C PRO A 175 -0.79 0.81 -22.16
N LEU A 176 0.25 0.10 -21.71
CA LEU A 176 1.29 -0.50 -22.57
C LEU A 176 0.74 -1.16 -23.83
N LEU A 177 -0.29 -2.00 -23.70
CA LEU A 177 -0.81 -2.78 -24.83
C LEU A 177 -1.37 -1.87 -25.94
N SER A 178 -1.98 -0.74 -25.60
CA SER A 178 -2.47 0.23 -26.58
C SER A 178 -1.33 0.88 -27.37
N TRP A 179 -0.21 1.19 -26.72
CA TRP A 179 1.00 1.67 -27.39
C TRP A 179 1.59 0.60 -28.30
N LEU A 180 1.67 -0.64 -27.80
CA LEU A 180 2.24 -1.76 -28.54
C LEU A 180 1.39 -2.12 -29.77
N ASP A 181 0.07 -2.17 -29.66
CA ASP A 181 -0.86 -2.42 -30.77
C ASP A 181 -0.65 -1.41 -31.92
N ARG A 182 -0.49 -0.13 -31.56
CA ARG A 182 -0.28 0.95 -32.53
C ARG A 182 0.99 0.79 -33.36
N TRP A 183 2.05 0.24 -32.78
CA TRP A 183 3.34 0.05 -33.47
C TRP A 183 3.55 -1.34 -34.04
N ALA A 184 2.73 -2.32 -33.64
CA ALA A 184 2.78 -3.66 -34.18
C ALA A 184 2.15 -3.75 -35.57
N SER A 185 1.23 -2.84 -35.93
CA SER A 185 0.60 -2.79 -37.25
C SER A 185 1.51 -2.28 -38.37
N ASP A 186 2.58 -1.56 -38.03
CA ASP A 186 3.56 -1.15 -39.03
C ASP A 186 4.39 -2.39 -39.44
N GLU A 187 4.48 -2.71 -40.73
CA GLU A 187 5.23 -3.84 -41.33
C GLU A 187 6.76 -3.74 -41.13
N LEU A 188 7.20 -3.63 -39.88
CA LEU A 188 8.58 -3.34 -39.52
C LEU A 188 9.32 -4.62 -39.16
N SER A 189 10.54 -4.74 -39.69
CA SER A 189 11.40 -5.89 -39.48
C SER A 189 11.76 -6.09 -38.01
N ALA A 190 11.95 -7.35 -37.61
CA ALA A 190 12.36 -7.74 -36.25
C ALA A 190 13.66 -7.09 -35.77
N ALA A 191 14.50 -6.57 -36.68
CA ALA A 191 15.73 -5.86 -36.34
C ALA A 191 15.49 -4.56 -35.54
N SER A 192 14.27 -4.03 -35.62
CA SER A 192 13.92 -2.71 -35.09
C SER A 192 13.51 -2.67 -33.61
N TRP A 193 13.30 -3.83 -32.99
CA TRP A 193 13.03 -3.97 -31.55
C TRP A 193 14.25 -4.52 -30.82
N ALA A 194 14.56 -3.94 -29.66
CA ALA A 194 15.66 -4.41 -28.82
C ALA A 194 15.35 -4.18 -27.35
N THR A 195 15.78 -5.12 -26.50
CA THR A 195 15.91 -4.89 -25.07
C THR A 195 17.06 -3.89 -24.82
N VAL A 196 17.14 -3.29 -23.62
CA VAL A 196 18.16 -2.28 -23.31
C VAL A 196 19.57 -2.87 -23.47
N SER A 197 19.84 -4.03 -22.88
CA SER A 197 21.13 -4.71 -23.04
C SER A 197 21.45 -5.07 -24.49
N ALA A 198 20.45 -5.48 -25.26
CA ALA A 198 20.64 -5.81 -26.68
C ALA A 198 20.92 -4.57 -27.52
N ALA A 199 20.28 -3.44 -27.22
CA ALA A 199 20.54 -2.17 -27.86
C ALA A 199 21.97 -1.68 -27.54
N LEU A 200 22.38 -1.73 -26.28
CA LEU A 200 23.73 -1.30 -25.85
C LEU A 200 24.85 -2.07 -26.55
N ARG A 201 24.70 -3.39 -26.74
CA ARG A 201 25.69 -4.20 -27.47
C ARG A 201 25.88 -3.80 -28.94
N ARG A 202 24.91 -3.09 -29.54
CA ARG A 202 24.99 -2.61 -30.93
C ARG A 202 25.65 -1.23 -31.03
N ILE A 203 25.80 -0.54 -29.92
CA ILE A 203 26.42 0.79 -29.89
C ILE A 203 27.94 0.56 -29.79
N PRO A 204 28.74 1.06 -30.75
CA PRO A 204 30.19 0.96 -30.66
C PRO A 204 30.68 1.54 -29.34
N GLU A 205 31.66 0.90 -28.71
CA GLU A 205 32.35 1.46 -27.54
C GLU A 205 33.20 2.65 -28.02
N THR A 206 32.57 3.82 -28.18
CA THR A 206 33.27 5.05 -28.46
C THR A 206 33.89 5.54 -27.13
N PRO A 207 35.18 5.90 -27.09
CA PRO A 207 35.77 6.53 -25.92
C PRO A 207 34.97 7.80 -25.60
N ALA A 208 34.15 7.74 -24.55
CA ALA A 208 33.30 8.85 -24.19
C ALA A 208 34.20 10.00 -23.68
N PRO A 209 33.93 11.26 -24.09
CA PRO A 209 34.45 12.41 -23.35
C PRO A 209 34.05 12.25 -21.88
N ALA A 210 34.79 12.88 -20.95
CA ALA A 210 34.49 12.85 -19.51
C ALA A 210 32.96 12.98 -19.32
N GLY A 211 32.34 11.85 -18.98
CA GLY A 211 30.91 11.66 -19.22
C GLY A 211 30.06 12.67 -18.47
N PRO A 212 28.79 12.85 -18.85
CA PRO A 212 27.87 13.60 -18.03
C PRO A 212 27.99 13.13 -16.57
N GLU A 213 27.95 14.08 -15.64
CA GLU A 213 27.77 13.74 -14.24
C GLU A 213 26.57 12.79 -14.13
N TRP A 214 26.66 11.81 -13.25
CA TRP A 214 25.56 10.90 -12.88
C TRP A 214 24.42 11.66 -12.16
N SER A 215 24.12 12.88 -12.60
CA SER A 215 23.13 13.78 -12.06
C SER A 215 21.97 13.80 -13.04
N SER A 216 20.87 13.17 -12.63
CA SER A 216 19.63 13.17 -13.38
C SER A 216 18.51 13.57 -12.43
N PRO A 217 17.72 14.61 -12.77
CA PRO A 217 16.54 14.97 -11.99
C PRO A 217 15.42 13.94 -12.12
N GLY A 218 15.57 12.93 -12.99
CA GLY A 218 14.53 11.99 -13.38
C GLY A 218 13.71 12.46 -14.58
N TRP A 219 12.85 11.57 -15.10
CA TRP A 219 11.87 11.87 -16.16
C TRP A 219 10.57 12.44 -15.59
N SER A 220 10.40 12.49 -14.27
CA SER A 220 9.22 13.08 -13.64
C SER A 220 9.56 14.24 -12.71
N ALA A 221 8.76 15.30 -12.77
CA ALA A 221 8.98 16.54 -12.01
C ALA A 221 9.00 16.34 -10.49
N PHE A 222 8.33 15.31 -9.96
CA PHE A 222 8.27 15.07 -8.52
C PHE A 222 9.59 14.58 -7.91
N ALA A 223 10.53 14.08 -8.71
CA ALA A 223 11.82 13.61 -8.24
C ALA A 223 12.78 14.75 -7.84
N SER A 224 12.41 16.01 -8.10
CA SER A 224 13.17 17.16 -7.63
C SER A 224 13.03 17.40 -6.14
N HIS A 225 14.15 17.58 -5.43
CA HIS A 225 14.21 17.96 -4.01
C HIS A 225 13.47 19.27 -3.69
N SER A 226 13.24 20.13 -4.69
CA SER A 226 12.52 21.39 -4.55
C SER A 226 11.00 21.24 -4.47
N ASN A 227 10.47 20.02 -4.46
CA ASN A 227 9.04 19.78 -4.42
C ASN A 227 8.46 20.16 -3.04
N VAL A 228 7.75 21.29 -2.98
CA VAL A 228 7.13 21.80 -1.74
C VAL A 228 6.18 20.78 -1.09
N PHE A 229 5.53 19.94 -1.90
CA PHE A 229 4.58 18.93 -1.43
C PHE A 229 5.25 17.81 -0.62
N SER A 230 6.54 17.56 -0.82
CA SER A 230 7.25 16.48 -0.12
C SER A 230 7.90 16.92 1.19
N GLN A 231 8.13 18.22 1.38
CA GLN A 231 8.93 18.75 2.49
C GLN A 231 8.44 18.33 3.89
N PRO A 232 7.12 18.39 4.22
CA PRO A 232 6.65 17.95 5.54
C PRO A 232 6.81 16.43 5.75
N SER A 233 6.40 15.62 4.78
CA SER A 233 6.53 14.16 4.82
C SER A 233 7.98 13.73 4.95
N TRP A 234 8.86 14.39 4.19
CA TRP A 234 10.28 14.12 4.20
C TRP A 234 10.93 14.47 5.54
N LYS A 235 10.56 15.60 6.15
CA LYS A 235 11.03 15.95 7.49
C LYS A 235 10.68 14.89 8.54
N LEU A 236 9.43 14.40 8.52
CA LEU A 236 9.01 13.34 9.44
C LEU A 236 9.79 12.03 9.22
N TYR A 237 10.06 11.70 7.96
CA TYR A 237 10.91 10.58 7.60
C TYR A 237 12.36 10.77 8.10
N ALA A 238 12.96 11.93 7.85
CA ALA A 238 14.30 12.29 8.28
C ALA A 238 14.46 12.21 9.82
N ASP A 239 13.48 12.71 10.57
CA ASP A 239 13.45 12.61 12.03
C ASP A 239 13.46 11.13 12.50
N ALA A 240 12.66 10.27 11.86
CA ALA A 240 12.64 8.84 12.17
C ALA A 240 13.95 8.12 11.79
N ALA A 241 14.55 8.47 10.65
CA ALA A 241 15.82 7.93 10.20
C ALA A 241 16.97 8.31 11.15
N LEU A 242 17.03 9.57 11.56
CA LEU A 242 17.99 10.07 12.56
C LEU A 242 17.81 9.38 13.91
N MET A 243 16.57 9.18 14.35
CA MET A 243 16.29 8.43 15.57
C MET A 243 16.79 6.98 15.48
N LEU A 244 16.52 6.29 14.37
CA LEU A 244 16.99 4.92 14.16
C LEU A 244 18.52 4.83 14.11
N GLN A 245 19.19 5.80 13.48
CA GLN A 245 20.65 5.89 13.47
C GLN A 245 21.23 6.09 14.88
N ARG A 246 20.61 6.95 15.71
CA ARG A 246 21.00 7.13 17.12
C ARG A 246 20.84 5.83 17.90
N TYR A 247 19.74 5.11 17.67
CA TYR A 247 19.51 3.81 18.30
C TYR A 247 20.62 2.82 17.92
N GLN A 248 20.94 2.69 16.63
CA GLN A 248 22.04 1.85 16.13
C GLN A 248 23.39 2.20 16.78
N ASN A 249 23.68 3.49 16.96
CA ASN A 249 24.95 3.98 17.51
C ASN A 249 24.99 4.02 19.06
N SER A 250 23.94 3.59 19.74
CA SER A 250 23.85 3.65 21.21
C SER A 250 24.77 2.65 21.94
N GLY A 251 25.32 1.67 21.23
CA GLY A 251 26.11 0.56 21.81
C GLY A 251 25.27 -0.51 22.52
N GLY A 252 23.97 -0.27 22.74
CA GLY A 252 23.01 -1.20 23.34
C GLY A 252 21.87 -1.62 22.40
N ALA A 253 22.02 -1.37 21.09
CA ALA A 253 21.00 -1.68 20.10
C ALA A 253 20.73 -3.19 20.03
N ASP A 254 19.47 -3.59 20.16
CA ASP A 254 19.04 -4.94 19.82
C ASP A 254 18.96 -5.06 18.30
N LEU A 255 19.75 -5.97 17.72
CA LEU A 255 19.85 -6.14 16.28
C LEU A 255 18.50 -6.51 15.63
N LYS A 256 17.68 -7.31 16.31
CA LYS A 256 16.38 -7.72 15.79
C LYS A 256 15.42 -6.54 15.75
N LEU A 257 15.38 -5.75 16.83
CA LEU A 257 14.54 -4.54 16.86
C LEU A 257 15.00 -3.51 15.83
N LEU A 258 16.31 -3.39 15.62
CA LEU A 258 16.89 -2.51 14.60
C LEU A 258 16.47 -2.95 13.19
N GLU A 259 16.56 -4.23 12.86
CA GLU A 259 16.13 -4.79 11.58
C GLU A 259 14.63 -4.56 11.34
N GLU A 260 13.78 -4.90 12.32
CA GLU A 260 12.34 -4.68 12.21
C GLU A 260 12.01 -3.18 12.02
N ALA A 261 12.71 -2.28 12.72
CA ALA A 261 12.51 -0.85 12.61
C ALA A 261 13.00 -0.31 11.25
N ALA A 262 14.12 -0.82 10.73
CA ALA A 262 14.63 -0.50 9.41
C ALA A 262 13.64 -0.92 8.31
N GLU A 263 13.00 -2.08 8.42
CA GLU A 263 11.94 -2.49 7.47
C GLU A 263 10.76 -1.51 7.45
N SER A 264 10.33 -1.04 8.63
CA SER A 264 9.29 0.01 8.72
C SER A 264 9.75 1.33 8.09
N LEU A 265 11.02 1.70 8.28
CA LEU A 265 11.60 2.88 7.66
C LEU A 265 11.68 2.73 6.14
N TYR A 266 12.04 1.56 5.62
CA TYR A 266 12.09 1.27 4.18
C TYR A 266 10.72 1.33 3.52
N ALA A 267 9.67 0.89 4.22
CA ALA A 267 8.30 1.08 3.75
C ALA A 267 7.95 2.57 3.65
N ALA A 268 8.34 3.39 4.64
CA ALA A 268 8.14 4.83 4.63
C ALA A 268 8.93 5.60 3.54
N GLN A 269 9.94 4.97 2.91
CA GLN A 269 10.69 5.56 1.80
C GLN A 269 9.97 5.50 0.44
N ALA A 270 8.76 4.92 0.37
CA ALA A 270 8.08 4.75 -0.91
C ALA A 270 7.76 6.10 -1.58
N ASN A 271 8.01 6.24 -2.89
CA ASN A 271 7.85 7.52 -3.61
C ASN A 271 6.42 8.09 -3.50
N ARG A 272 5.42 7.25 -3.32
CA ARG A 272 4.01 7.64 -3.26
C ARG A 272 3.72 8.60 -2.11
N TYR A 273 4.52 8.58 -1.05
CA TYR A 273 4.37 9.50 0.08
C TYR A 273 4.94 10.89 -0.17
N PHE A 274 5.71 11.06 -1.25
CA PHE A 274 6.46 12.27 -1.55
C PHE A 274 6.05 12.92 -2.88
N ARG A 275 5.00 12.39 -3.53
CA ARG A 275 4.45 12.94 -4.76
C ARG A 275 3.09 13.60 -4.50
N PRO A 276 2.65 14.53 -5.35
CA PRO A 276 1.29 15.05 -5.30
C PRO A 276 0.28 13.90 -5.43
N ALA A 277 -0.67 13.82 -4.49
CA ALA A 277 -1.78 12.89 -4.60
C ALA A 277 -2.78 13.37 -5.66
N SER A 278 -3.47 12.44 -6.32
CA SER A 278 -4.50 12.76 -7.32
C SER A 278 -5.77 13.33 -6.69
N SER A 279 -5.97 13.15 -5.38
CA SER A 279 -7.12 13.69 -4.66
C SER A 279 -6.80 14.01 -3.18
N PRO A 280 -7.60 14.87 -2.51
CA PRO A 280 -7.45 15.12 -1.08
C PRO A 280 -7.64 13.88 -0.20
N SER A 281 -8.55 12.98 -0.59
CA SER A 281 -8.80 11.73 0.15
C SER A 281 -7.61 10.77 0.06
N GLU A 282 -7.00 10.66 -1.12
CA GLU A 282 -5.74 9.93 -1.32
C GLU A 282 -4.60 10.55 -0.52
N SER A 283 -4.45 11.88 -0.54
CA SER A 283 -3.43 12.61 0.25
C SER A 283 -3.53 12.30 1.74
N ALA A 284 -4.75 12.32 2.28
CA ALA A 284 -5.00 11.97 3.69
C ALA A 284 -4.74 10.47 3.97
N ALA A 285 -5.05 9.58 3.03
CA ALA A 285 -4.76 8.16 3.17
C ALA A 285 -3.25 7.88 3.17
N LEU A 286 -2.51 8.44 2.21
CA LEU A 286 -1.05 8.31 2.10
C LEU A 286 -0.34 8.92 3.31
N SER A 287 -0.82 10.06 3.80
CA SER A 287 -0.28 10.72 5.00
C SER A 287 -0.44 9.85 6.25
N ARG A 288 -1.63 9.25 6.46
CA ARG A 288 -1.85 8.30 7.57
C ARG A 288 -1.03 7.04 7.45
N GLU A 289 -0.87 6.51 6.24
CA GLU A 289 -0.06 5.31 6.00
C GLU A 289 1.43 5.58 6.28
N LEU A 290 1.97 6.68 5.77
CA LEU A 290 3.33 7.15 6.09
C LEU A 290 3.51 7.28 7.61
N GLN A 291 2.59 7.95 8.29
CA GLN A 291 2.64 8.10 9.75
C GLN A 291 2.62 6.76 10.46
N GLY A 292 1.79 5.81 10.04
CA GLY A 292 1.75 4.46 10.60
C GLY A 292 3.10 3.75 10.49
N HIS A 293 3.77 3.86 9.35
CA HIS A 293 5.12 3.33 9.17
C HIS A 293 6.13 4.01 10.11
N LEU A 294 6.14 5.35 10.16
CA LEU A 294 7.07 6.11 11.00
C LEU A 294 6.84 5.85 12.50
N LEU A 295 5.59 5.86 12.98
CA LEU A 295 5.23 5.50 14.36
C LEU A 295 5.67 4.07 14.70
N SER A 296 5.58 3.14 13.75
CA SER A 296 6.09 1.78 13.93
C SER A 296 7.60 1.74 14.15
N VAL A 297 8.39 2.61 13.49
CA VAL A 297 9.84 2.73 13.74
C VAL A 297 10.10 3.06 15.22
N TYR A 298 9.50 4.15 15.73
CA TYR A 298 9.65 4.57 17.12
C TYR A 298 9.22 3.49 18.12
N ARG A 299 8.07 2.85 17.88
CA ARG A 299 7.56 1.79 18.77
C ARG A 299 8.49 0.59 18.83
N LYS A 300 9.05 0.14 17.70
CA LYS A 300 9.92 -1.05 17.63
C LYS A 300 11.20 -0.87 18.45
N VAL A 301 11.79 0.32 18.40
CA VAL A 301 12.98 0.66 19.21
C VAL A 301 12.63 1.23 20.60
N ARG A 302 11.33 1.22 20.96
CA ARG A 302 10.80 1.67 22.26
C ARG A 302 11.08 3.14 22.58
N GLU A 303 11.17 3.97 21.55
CA GLU A 303 11.35 5.41 21.67
C GLU A 303 10.03 6.17 21.58
N ARG A 304 9.99 7.37 22.16
CA ARG A 304 8.79 8.22 22.12
C ARG A 304 8.74 8.98 20.78
N PRO A 305 7.64 8.91 20.01
CA PRO A 305 7.54 9.66 18.77
C PRO A 305 7.40 11.18 19.01
N PRO A 306 7.97 12.02 18.13
CA PRO A 306 7.82 13.48 18.18
C PRO A 306 6.35 13.88 18.10
N GLU A 307 6.02 15.04 18.67
CA GLU A 307 4.64 15.54 18.71
C GLU A 307 4.08 15.77 17.30
N ALA A 308 4.90 16.20 16.34
CA ALA A 308 4.49 16.37 14.95
C ALA A 308 3.94 15.10 14.31
N LEU A 309 4.44 13.91 14.68
CA LEU A 309 3.90 12.62 14.23
C LEU A 309 2.58 12.26 14.91
N ARG A 310 2.34 12.76 16.13
CA ARG A 310 1.14 12.47 16.93
C ARG A 310 0.00 13.46 16.67
N SER A 311 0.31 14.73 16.42
CA SER A 311 -0.67 15.79 16.21
C SER A 311 -1.42 15.65 14.89
N LEU A 312 -0.80 15.02 13.89
CA LEU A 312 -1.45 14.71 12.62
C LEU A 312 -2.54 13.62 12.73
N GLU A 313 -2.56 12.80 13.80
CA GLU A 313 -3.70 11.92 14.10
C GLU A 313 -4.93 12.69 14.61
N SER A 314 -4.70 13.90 15.14
CA SER A 314 -5.73 14.74 15.77
C SER A 314 -6.29 15.80 14.83
N GLY A 315 -5.57 16.13 13.76
CA GLY A 315 -6.00 17.06 12.72
C GLY A 315 -6.68 16.34 11.55
N ALA A 316 -7.96 16.63 11.33
CA ALA A 316 -8.76 16.29 10.16
C ALA A 316 -9.41 14.88 10.10
N ALA A 317 -10.64 14.83 10.61
CA ALA A 317 -11.76 14.28 9.85
C ALA A 317 -13.05 15.03 10.22
N THR A 318 -13.27 16.21 9.63
CA THR A 318 -14.64 16.65 9.34
C THR A 318 -15.18 15.68 8.29
N ALA A 319 -15.89 14.67 8.75
CA ALA A 319 -16.40 13.58 7.93
C ALA A 319 -17.58 14.06 7.06
N THR A 320 -17.48 13.82 5.76
CA THR A 320 -18.64 13.69 4.87
C THR A 320 -18.53 12.38 4.11
N ALA A 321 -19.11 11.33 4.70
CA ALA A 321 -19.58 10.12 4.03
C ALA A 321 -20.56 9.42 5.00
N GLY A 322 -21.85 9.75 4.85
CA GLY A 322 -22.96 9.10 5.55
C GLY A 322 -23.04 9.35 7.05
N ASP A 323 -23.08 10.63 7.48
CA ASP A 323 -23.47 11.16 8.80
C ASP A 323 -23.55 10.18 9.99
N ILE A 324 -22.45 9.48 10.31
CA ILE A 324 -22.33 8.83 11.61
C ILE A 324 -22.08 9.95 12.62
N GLY A 325 -23.09 10.28 13.42
CA GLY A 325 -22.96 11.20 14.53
C GLY A 325 -21.97 10.64 15.56
N PHE A 326 -21.00 11.44 15.98
CA PHE A 326 -20.04 11.08 17.01
C PHE A 326 -20.15 12.04 18.20
N SER A 327 -20.22 11.51 19.40
CA SER A 327 -20.13 12.28 20.63
C SER A 327 -19.28 11.56 21.66
N GLN A 328 -18.64 12.30 22.55
CA GLN A 328 -17.74 11.76 23.56
C GLN A 328 -17.86 12.54 24.86
N GLY A 329 -17.82 11.83 25.98
CA GLY A 329 -17.64 12.37 27.32
C GLY A 329 -16.37 11.84 27.99
N VAL A 330 -16.22 12.13 29.29
CA VAL A 330 -15.01 11.77 30.06
C VAL A 330 -14.81 10.25 30.15
N SER A 331 -15.91 9.50 30.27
CA SER A 331 -15.93 8.06 30.50
C SER A 331 -16.82 7.31 29.51
N TRP A 332 -17.15 7.94 28.37
CA TRP A 332 -17.95 7.31 27.34
C TRP A 332 -17.69 7.91 25.95
N LEU A 333 -18.00 7.15 24.92
CA LEU A 333 -18.09 7.60 23.53
C LEU A 333 -19.33 6.98 22.90
N GLN A 334 -19.93 7.66 21.93
CA GLN A 334 -21.15 7.23 21.27
C GLN A 334 -21.07 7.52 19.78
N PHE A 335 -21.47 6.51 19.02
CA PHE A 335 -21.66 6.57 17.59
C PHE A 335 -23.14 6.41 17.27
N MET A 336 -23.67 7.23 16.39
CA MET A 336 -25.07 7.24 15.97
C MET A 336 -25.14 7.11 14.46
N ALA A 337 -25.90 6.15 13.95
CA ALA A 337 -26.22 6.14 12.53
C ALA A 337 -27.14 7.31 12.21
N ALA A 338 -26.88 8.08 11.15
CA ALA A 338 -27.90 8.93 10.58
C ALA A 338 -29.04 8.04 10.07
N ALA A 339 -30.17 8.09 10.76
CA ALA A 339 -31.36 7.39 10.31
C ALA A 339 -31.81 8.04 8.99
N PRO A 340 -31.81 7.35 7.84
CA PRO A 340 -32.53 7.86 6.69
C PRO A 340 -34.01 7.93 7.07
N PRO A 341 -34.74 9.00 6.66
CA PRO A 341 -36.18 9.05 6.89
C PRO A 341 -36.83 7.81 6.28
N LEU A 342 -37.49 7.00 7.11
CA LEU A 342 -38.23 5.83 6.64
C LEU A 342 -39.38 6.33 5.76
N ALA A 343 -39.39 5.90 4.50
CA ALA A 343 -40.56 6.11 3.65
C ALA A 343 -41.78 5.43 4.29
N PRO A 344 -42.98 6.04 4.27
CA PRO A 344 -44.19 5.42 4.79
C PRO A 344 -44.40 4.05 4.17
N GLY A 345 -44.48 3.00 4.99
CA GLY A 345 -44.69 1.61 4.54
C GLY A 345 -43.44 0.77 4.30
N ALA A 346 -42.23 1.33 4.44
CA ALA A 346 -41.00 0.54 4.39
C ALA A 346 -40.85 -0.33 5.66
N THR A 347 -40.67 -1.64 5.50
CA THR A 347 -40.33 -2.53 6.61
C THR A 347 -38.99 -2.10 7.20
N ARG A 348 -38.94 -1.87 8.52
CA ARG A 348 -37.68 -1.51 9.19
C ARG A 348 -36.68 -2.62 8.99
N GLN A 349 -35.62 -2.29 8.26
CA GLN A 349 -34.49 -3.15 8.05
C GLN A 349 -33.71 -3.30 9.37
N LEU A 350 -33.12 -4.47 9.60
CA LEU A 350 -32.23 -4.69 10.75
C LEU A 350 -31.08 -3.66 10.71
N SER A 351 -31.06 -2.76 11.69
CA SER A 351 -30.09 -1.67 11.80
C SER A 351 -29.57 -1.54 13.22
N ILE A 352 -28.31 -1.13 13.35
CA ILE A 352 -27.77 -0.57 14.59
C ILE A 352 -27.95 0.95 14.50
N ASP A 353 -28.75 1.49 15.41
CA ASP A 353 -29.01 2.92 15.49
C ASP A 353 -27.88 3.63 16.23
N SER A 354 -27.32 2.99 17.26
CA SER A 354 -26.13 3.49 17.94
C SER A 354 -25.29 2.41 18.61
N LEU A 355 -23.99 2.68 18.73
CA LEU A 355 -23.08 2.00 19.63
C LEU A 355 -22.54 3.04 20.63
N ARG A 356 -22.77 2.82 21.92
CA ARG A 356 -22.14 3.59 22.99
C ARG A 356 -21.20 2.70 23.78
N VAL A 357 -19.99 3.19 24.00
CA VAL A 357 -18.97 2.51 24.81
C VAL A 357 -18.74 3.36 26.05
N GLU A 358 -19.04 2.82 27.21
CA GLU A 358 -18.78 3.44 28.52
C GLU A 358 -17.66 2.69 29.22
N TRP A 359 -16.88 3.38 30.05
CA TRP A 359 -15.81 2.72 30.79
C TRP A 359 -15.59 3.34 32.17
N ASN A 360 -15.07 2.51 33.07
CA ASN A 360 -14.49 2.94 34.34
C ASN A 360 -13.16 2.20 34.54
N GLU A 361 -12.64 2.20 35.76
CA GLU A 361 -11.36 1.53 36.07
C GLU A 361 -11.42 0.01 35.92
N GLN A 362 -12.59 -0.60 36.15
CA GLN A 362 -12.77 -2.05 36.21
C GLN A 362 -13.35 -2.64 34.93
N ASP A 363 -14.27 -1.92 34.27
CA ASP A 363 -15.10 -2.44 33.20
C ASP A 363 -15.22 -1.49 32.00
N THR A 364 -15.59 -2.08 30.86
CA THR A 364 -16.03 -1.40 29.64
C THR A 364 -17.39 -1.96 29.23
N ALA A 365 -18.40 -1.11 29.14
CA ALA A 365 -19.75 -1.47 28.75
C ALA A 365 -20.01 -1.08 27.30
N PHE A 366 -20.47 -2.04 26.49
CA PHE A 366 -20.91 -1.86 25.12
C PHE A 366 -22.44 -1.84 25.11
N ILE A 367 -23.01 -0.73 24.68
CA ILE A 367 -24.46 -0.49 24.66
C ILE A 367 -24.87 -0.31 23.21
N PHE A 368 -25.61 -1.28 22.70
CA PHE A 368 -26.18 -1.22 21.36
C PHE A 368 -27.61 -0.71 21.45
N ARG A 369 -27.99 0.17 20.52
CA ARG A 369 -29.39 0.41 20.17
C ARG A 369 -29.63 -0.03 18.74
N PHE A 370 -30.72 -0.72 18.52
CA PHE A 370 -31.02 -1.37 17.26
C PHE A 370 -32.52 -1.42 16.99
N SER A 371 -32.88 -1.54 15.72
CA SER A 371 -34.27 -1.83 15.34
C SER A 371 -34.63 -3.26 15.76
N PRO A 372 -35.73 -3.46 16.52
CA PRO A 372 -36.17 -4.80 16.93
C PRO A 372 -36.36 -5.73 15.74
N GLY A 373 -35.94 -6.98 15.88
CA GLY A 373 -36.12 -8.02 14.87
C GLY A 373 -35.92 -9.41 15.44
N GLU A 374 -36.57 -10.40 14.84
CA GLU A 374 -36.38 -11.80 15.19
C GLU A 374 -34.98 -12.26 14.78
N ASP A 375 -34.39 -13.15 15.60
CA ASP A 375 -33.08 -13.76 15.34
C ASP A 375 -31.93 -12.76 15.12
N LEU A 376 -31.93 -11.63 15.81
CA LEU A 376 -30.85 -10.64 15.71
C LEU A 376 -29.60 -11.05 16.51
N GLU A 377 -28.43 -10.89 15.89
CA GLU A 377 -27.10 -11.01 16.50
C GLU A 377 -26.29 -9.72 16.23
N LEU A 378 -25.72 -9.16 17.28
CA LEU A 378 -24.94 -7.92 17.25
C LEU A 378 -23.47 -8.25 17.41
N HIS A 379 -22.62 -7.66 16.57
CA HIS A 379 -21.19 -7.85 16.60
C HIS A 379 -20.51 -6.50 16.81
N ALA A 380 -19.51 -6.43 17.69
CA ALA A 380 -18.55 -5.33 17.75
C ALA A 380 -17.12 -5.87 17.62
N TYR A 381 -16.43 -5.44 16.57
CA TYR A 381 -15.01 -5.73 16.33
C TYR A 381 -14.18 -4.57 16.86
N ILE A 382 -13.13 -4.89 17.62
CA ILE A 382 -12.35 -3.94 18.40
C ILE A 382 -10.88 -4.08 18.02
N ASP A 383 -10.30 -2.98 17.59
CA ASP A 383 -8.86 -2.82 17.37
C ASP A 383 -8.29 -1.94 18.49
N LEU A 384 -7.49 -2.51 19.38
CA LEU A 384 -6.96 -1.81 20.55
C LEU A 384 -5.75 -0.94 20.22
N ASN A 385 -5.00 -1.24 19.15
CA ASN A 385 -3.67 -0.68 18.94
C ASN A 385 -3.47 0.02 17.59
N GLY A 386 -4.42 -0.06 16.66
CA GLY A 386 -4.32 0.60 15.35
C GLY A 386 -3.23 0.00 14.47
N VAL A 387 -2.76 -1.22 14.76
CA VAL A 387 -1.64 -1.83 14.05
C VAL A 387 -2.16 -2.54 12.81
N THR A 388 -1.89 -1.94 11.65
CA THR A 388 -2.14 -2.56 10.35
C THR A 388 -1.58 -3.99 10.31
N GLY A 389 -2.46 -4.96 10.07
CA GLY A 389 -2.12 -6.37 9.95
C GLY A 389 -1.99 -7.12 11.28
N ALA A 390 -2.08 -6.45 12.43
CA ALA A 390 -2.22 -7.13 13.71
C ALA A 390 -3.70 -7.44 13.94
N GLY A 391 -4.05 -8.73 13.96
CA GLY A 391 -5.42 -9.17 14.24
C GLY A 391 -6.01 -10.07 13.16
N ASN A 392 -7.33 -10.12 13.11
CA ASN A 392 -8.09 -10.90 12.14
C ASN A 392 -8.91 -9.97 11.24
N ILE A 393 -9.09 -10.35 9.98
CA ILE A 393 -9.89 -9.64 8.97
C ILE A 393 -11.17 -10.41 8.59
N ASP A 394 -11.40 -11.56 9.23
CA ASP A 394 -12.57 -12.39 9.02
C ASP A 394 -13.71 -11.95 9.96
N ILE A 395 -14.96 -12.22 9.61
CA ILE A 395 -16.10 -12.07 10.50
C ILE A 395 -16.24 -13.33 11.35
N ILE A 396 -16.63 -13.19 12.62
CA ILE A 396 -16.85 -14.38 13.46
C ILE A 396 -17.91 -15.26 12.81
N GLY A 397 -17.57 -16.55 12.65
CA GLY A 397 -18.44 -17.53 12.04
C GLY A 397 -18.36 -17.59 10.52
N ASP A 398 -17.63 -16.70 9.85
CA ASP A 398 -17.48 -16.69 8.39
C ASP A 398 -16.00 -16.54 7.96
N PRO A 399 -15.39 -17.55 7.31
CA PRO A 399 -14.03 -17.45 6.78
C PRO A 399 -13.92 -16.56 5.53
N SER A 400 -15.02 -15.99 5.04
CA SER A 400 -14.99 -14.99 3.99
C SER A 400 -14.38 -13.69 4.54
N ARG A 401 -13.36 -13.16 3.84
CA ARG A 401 -12.63 -11.94 4.22
C ARG A 401 -13.52 -10.72 4.03
N ALA A 402 -14.43 -10.50 4.96
CA ALA A 402 -15.36 -9.39 4.89
C ALA A 402 -14.67 -8.04 5.11
N PHE A 403 -13.57 -8.02 5.86
CA PHE A 403 -12.67 -6.87 5.93
C PHE A 403 -11.59 -7.01 4.84
N ILE A 404 -11.68 -6.16 3.83
CA ILE A 404 -10.89 -6.31 2.59
C ILE A 404 -9.42 -5.88 2.79
N SER A 405 -9.11 -5.11 3.83
CA SER A 405 -7.76 -4.58 4.03
C SER A 405 -7.19 -4.86 5.42
N ALA A 406 -5.88 -5.13 5.48
CA ALA A 406 -5.15 -5.42 6.72
C ALA A 406 -5.21 -4.27 7.75
N ARG A 407 -5.57 -3.06 7.33
CA ARG A 407 -5.77 -1.91 8.22
C ARG A 407 -7.08 -1.98 9.02
N ASP A 408 -8.01 -2.85 8.61
CA ASP A 408 -9.30 -3.07 9.25
C ASP A 408 -9.27 -4.33 10.13
N ALA A 409 -8.06 -4.85 10.42
CA ALA A 409 -7.90 -6.01 11.28
C ALA A 409 -8.32 -5.68 12.71
N TRP A 410 -9.01 -6.62 13.35
CA TRP A 410 -9.47 -6.49 14.73
C TRP A 410 -8.80 -7.53 15.62
N GLU A 411 -8.67 -7.20 16.90
CA GLU A 411 -7.98 -8.04 17.88
C GLU A 411 -8.94 -8.75 18.80
N TYR A 412 -10.07 -8.09 19.09
CA TYR A 412 -11.19 -8.65 19.83
C TYR A 412 -12.47 -8.51 19.05
N ALA A 413 -13.39 -9.43 19.28
CA ALA A 413 -14.73 -9.35 18.73
C ALA A 413 -15.75 -9.81 19.76
N LEU A 414 -16.76 -8.98 19.96
CA LEU A 414 -17.85 -9.19 20.89
C LEU A 414 -19.10 -9.56 20.09
N THR A 415 -19.65 -10.75 20.34
CA THR A 415 -20.92 -11.20 19.75
C THR A 415 -22.00 -11.20 20.82
N VAL A 416 -23.20 -10.72 20.48
CA VAL A 416 -24.33 -10.56 21.40
C VAL A 416 -25.60 -11.01 20.72
N SER A 417 -26.35 -11.90 21.36
CA SER A 417 -27.69 -12.33 20.95
C SER A 417 -28.67 -12.16 22.10
N SER A 418 -29.95 -12.46 21.87
CA SER A 418 -30.96 -12.47 22.92
C SER A 418 -30.67 -13.46 24.06
N THR A 419 -29.85 -14.48 23.83
CA THR A 419 -29.59 -15.56 24.79
C THR A 419 -28.15 -15.63 25.29
N SER A 420 -27.20 -14.96 24.64
CA SER A 420 -25.79 -15.07 24.99
C SER A 420 -24.95 -13.88 24.55
N ALA A 421 -23.88 -13.60 25.29
CA ALA A 421 -22.80 -12.73 24.85
C ALA A 421 -21.46 -13.47 24.98
N ALA A 422 -20.55 -13.28 24.01
CA ALA A 422 -19.24 -13.90 23.99
C ALA A 422 -18.17 -12.91 23.49
N LEU A 423 -17.03 -12.88 24.18
CA LEU A 423 -15.86 -12.12 23.77
C LEU A 423 -14.81 -13.08 23.21
N HIS A 424 -14.38 -12.81 21.98
CA HIS A 424 -13.35 -13.57 21.28
C HIS A 424 -12.09 -12.71 21.11
N ARG A 425 -10.94 -13.38 21.01
CA ARG A 425 -9.64 -12.78 20.70
C ARG A 425 -9.03 -13.45 19.48
N SER A 426 -8.42 -12.64 18.62
CA SER A 426 -7.55 -13.14 17.56
C SER A 426 -6.27 -13.72 18.16
N VAL A 427 -6.04 -15.01 17.93
CA VAL A 427 -4.82 -15.73 18.39
C VAL A 427 -3.80 -15.87 17.25
N GLY A 428 -4.22 -15.58 16.02
CA GLY A 428 -3.41 -15.61 14.81
C GLY A 428 -4.30 -15.42 13.59
N PRO A 429 -3.71 -15.42 12.37
CA PRO A 429 -4.48 -15.34 11.14
C PRO A 429 -5.54 -16.45 11.12
N LYS A 430 -6.82 -16.06 11.04
CA LYS A 430 -7.98 -16.96 11.00
C LYS A 430 -8.25 -17.81 12.25
N THR A 431 -7.53 -17.59 13.36
CA THR A 431 -7.72 -18.37 14.59
C THR A 431 -8.36 -17.51 15.67
N LEU A 432 -9.49 -17.98 16.20
CA LEU A 432 -10.25 -17.29 17.24
C LEU A 432 -10.25 -18.11 18.52
N GLY A 433 -9.88 -17.47 19.62
CA GLY A 433 -10.04 -18.00 20.97
C GLY A 433 -11.21 -17.34 21.67
N LEU A 434 -12.09 -18.13 22.28
CA LEU A 434 -13.07 -17.60 23.23
C LEU A 434 -12.32 -17.12 24.48
N VAL A 435 -12.54 -15.86 24.88
CA VAL A 435 -11.92 -15.26 26.06
C VAL A 435 -12.82 -15.44 27.27
N THR A 436 -14.08 -15.03 27.15
CA THR A 436 -15.06 -15.08 28.23
C THR A 436 -16.48 -14.91 27.69
N ASN A 437 -17.48 -15.26 28.51
CA ASN A 437 -18.89 -14.96 28.29
C ASN A 437 -19.29 -13.82 29.23
N PRO A 438 -19.18 -12.55 28.79
CA PRO A 438 -19.44 -11.41 29.65
C PRO A 438 -20.91 -11.34 30.10
N PRO A 439 -21.19 -10.77 31.29
CA PRO A 439 -22.56 -10.46 31.67
C PRO A 439 -23.20 -9.49 30.67
N PHE A 440 -24.46 -9.77 30.31
CA PHE A 440 -25.22 -8.95 29.39
C PHE A 440 -26.69 -8.82 29.81
N SER A 441 -27.35 -7.77 29.33
CA SER A 441 -28.79 -7.60 29.37
C SER A 441 -29.30 -7.30 27.96
N TRP A 442 -30.43 -7.91 27.62
CA TRP A 442 -31.11 -7.74 26.33
C TRP A 442 -32.53 -7.26 26.57
N ASN A 443 -32.91 -6.13 26.00
CA ASN A 443 -34.27 -5.60 26.04
C ASN A 443 -34.79 -5.45 24.60
N ALA A 444 -35.57 -6.44 24.16
CA ALA A 444 -36.11 -6.48 22.80
C ALA A 444 -37.15 -5.38 22.55
N GLU A 445 -37.95 -5.03 23.58
CA GLU A 445 -38.98 -4.00 23.49
C GLU A 445 -38.37 -2.61 23.29
N GLU A 446 -37.27 -2.33 23.99
CA GLU A 446 -36.52 -1.07 23.87
C GLU A 446 -35.51 -1.06 22.71
N GLY A 447 -35.32 -2.19 22.03
CA GLY A 447 -34.29 -2.33 20.99
C GLY A 447 -32.89 -2.05 21.53
N SER A 448 -32.55 -2.58 22.72
CA SER A 448 -31.27 -2.32 23.35
C SER A 448 -30.59 -3.56 23.92
N ALA A 449 -29.26 -3.57 23.89
CA ALA A 449 -28.45 -4.60 24.52
C ALA A 449 -27.25 -3.94 25.21
N ARG A 450 -26.95 -4.36 26.44
CA ARG A 450 -25.78 -3.91 27.20
C ARG A 450 -24.91 -5.10 27.55
N VAL A 451 -23.64 -5.02 27.25
CA VAL A 451 -22.65 -6.04 27.61
C VAL A 451 -21.50 -5.40 28.37
N THR A 452 -21.12 -5.98 29.51
CA THR A 452 -20.04 -5.46 30.35
C THR A 452 -18.83 -6.38 30.30
N VAL A 453 -17.69 -5.86 29.82
CA VAL A 453 -16.44 -6.59 29.68
C VAL A 453 -15.40 -6.03 30.64
N SER A 454 -14.77 -6.90 31.42
CA SER A 454 -13.71 -6.48 32.34
C SER A 454 -12.47 -5.95 31.61
N ARG A 455 -11.91 -4.84 32.12
CA ARG A 455 -10.72 -4.14 31.62
C ARG A 455 -9.45 -4.99 31.65
N GLN A 456 -9.44 -6.08 32.41
CA GLN A 456 -8.33 -7.04 32.38
C GLN A 456 -8.14 -7.69 31.00
N TRP A 457 -9.22 -7.80 30.23
CA TRP A 457 -9.22 -8.38 28.87
C TRP A 457 -8.97 -7.34 27.79
N LEU A 458 -9.58 -6.15 27.92
CA LEU A 458 -9.46 -5.06 26.95
C LEU A 458 -8.55 -3.96 27.48
N LYS A 459 -7.24 -4.14 27.28
CA LYS A 459 -6.21 -3.18 27.70
C LYS A 459 -6.20 -1.92 26.82
N GLY A 460 -5.65 -0.81 27.33
CA GLY A 460 -5.60 0.48 26.62
C GLY A 460 -6.83 1.35 26.90
N HIS A 461 -6.90 2.58 26.39
CA HIS A 461 -8.01 3.49 26.69
C HIS A 461 -9.11 3.38 25.62
N PRO A 462 -10.41 3.17 25.97
CA PRO A 462 -11.45 2.91 24.96
C PRO A 462 -11.63 4.02 23.93
N SER A 463 -11.37 5.28 24.28
CA SER A 463 -11.39 6.38 23.32
C SER A 463 -10.30 6.33 22.24
N ARG A 464 -9.34 5.42 22.35
CA ARG A 464 -8.24 5.22 21.40
C ARG A 464 -8.38 3.95 20.56
N TRP A 465 -9.41 3.15 20.80
CA TRP A 465 -9.64 1.92 20.03
C TRP A 465 -10.36 2.22 18.72
N GLY A 466 -10.15 1.36 17.72
CA GLY A 466 -10.98 1.22 16.54
C GLY A 466 -12.18 0.32 16.82
N TYR A 467 -13.32 0.64 16.20
CA TYR A 467 -14.57 -0.10 16.37
C TYR A 467 -15.24 -0.34 15.02
N VAL A 468 -15.82 -1.52 14.82
CA VAL A 468 -16.81 -1.79 13.77
C VAL A 468 -17.99 -2.50 14.41
N ALA A 469 -19.21 -2.05 14.13
CA ALA A 469 -20.42 -2.68 14.67
C ALA A 469 -21.35 -3.14 13.55
N LEU A 470 -21.85 -4.37 13.67
CA LEU A 470 -22.71 -5.04 12.69
C LEU A 470 -23.95 -5.64 13.38
N ALA A 471 -25.10 -5.53 12.73
CA ALA A 471 -26.31 -6.29 13.05
C ALA A 471 -26.49 -7.37 11.99
N LEU A 472 -26.52 -8.64 12.42
CA LEU A 472 -26.66 -9.82 11.58
C LEU A 472 -27.94 -10.55 11.97
N ARG A 473 -28.58 -11.23 11.01
CA ARG A 473 -29.64 -12.18 11.32
C ARG A 473 -29.02 -13.57 11.49
N ARG A 474 -29.45 -14.30 12.50
CA ARG A 474 -28.96 -15.63 12.82
C ARG A 474 -29.26 -16.57 11.65
N GLY A 475 -28.24 -17.31 11.21
CA GLY A 475 -28.39 -18.29 10.13
C GLY A 475 -28.41 -17.70 8.71
N LEU A 476 -28.16 -16.39 8.53
CA LEU A 476 -28.04 -15.83 7.17
C LEU A 476 -26.89 -16.53 6.41
N PRO A 477 -27.08 -16.92 5.13
CA PRO A 477 -26.03 -17.59 4.36
C PRO A 477 -24.79 -16.71 4.22
N LYS A 478 -23.66 -17.25 4.67
CA LYS A 478 -22.35 -16.59 4.75
C LYS A 478 -21.84 -15.95 3.43
N PRO A 479 -22.11 -16.47 2.22
CA PRO A 479 -21.68 -15.82 0.97
C PRO A 479 -22.32 -14.45 0.73
N GLU A 480 -23.54 -14.21 1.21
CA GLU A 480 -24.26 -12.95 1.03
C GLU A 480 -23.65 -11.84 1.88
N LEU A 481 -23.13 -12.17 3.07
CA LEU A 481 -22.43 -11.23 3.95
C LEU A 481 -21.17 -10.67 3.29
N ALA A 482 -20.33 -11.54 2.72
CA ALA A 482 -19.14 -11.14 2.00
C ALA A 482 -19.47 -10.29 0.77
N ALA A 483 -20.56 -10.61 0.06
CA ALA A 483 -21.01 -9.87 -1.11
C ALA A 483 -21.57 -8.48 -0.73
N ILE A 484 -22.35 -8.37 0.34
CA ILE A 484 -22.89 -7.09 0.81
C ILE A 484 -21.75 -6.22 1.37
N LEU A 485 -20.91 -6.77 2.23
CA LEU A 485 -19.76 -6.03 2.79
C LEU A 485 -18.73 -5.71 1.71
N GLY A 486 -18.53 -6.60 0.74
CA GLY A 486 -17.67 -6.40 -0.42
C GLY A 486 -18.19 -5.34 -1.39
N SER A 487 -19.50 -5.32 -1.66
CA SER A 487 -20.15 -4.36 -2.57
C SER A 487 -20.39 -2.99 -1.93
N GLU A 488 -20.74 -2.93 -0.64
CA GLU A 488 -20.75 -1.71 0.17
C GLU A 488 -19.33 -1.15 0.29
N ALA A 489 -18.32 -1.99 0.54
CA ALA A 489 -16.91 -1.58 0.53
C ALA A 489 -16.42 -1.13 -0.86
N ALA A 490 -16.97 -1.69 -1.95
CA ALA A 490 -16.68 -1.29 -3.32
C ALA A 490 -17.40 0.02 -3.72
N LYS A 491 -18.64 0.26 -3.27
CA LYS A 491 -19.35 1.54 -3.42
C LYS A 491 -18.73 2.64 -2.56
N THR A 492 -18.41 2.34 -1.31
CA THR A 492 -17.61 3.22 -0.44
C THR A 492 -16.14 3.30 -0.85
N LYS A 493 -15.66 2.54 -1.86
CA LYS A 493 -14.35 2.79 -2.49
C LYS A 493 -14.29 4.18 -3.16
N LYS A 494 -15.46 4.78 -3.42
CA LYS A 494 -15.61 6.17 -3.87
C LYS A 494 -15.74 7.19 -2.71
N GLU A 495 -16.01 6.75 -1.46
CA GLU A 495 -16.43 7.66 -0.36
C GLU A 495 -15.84 7.36 1.06
N ALA A 496 -15.11 6.28 1.32
CA ALA A 496 -14.57 5.98 2.66
C ALA A 496 -13.21 6.66 2.91
N ALA A 497 -13.29 7.96 3.20
CA ALA A 497 -12.17 8.81 3.64
C ALA A 497 -12.31 9.26 5.09
N SER A 498 -12.56 8.36 6.05
CA SER A 498 -12.58 8.74 7.47
C SER A 498 -12.49 7.49 8.34
N GLY A 499 -11.30 7.19 8.86
CA GLY A 499 -11.15 6.22 9.93
C GLY A 499 -11.83 6.75 11.18
N ARG A 500 -13.07 6.31 11.44
CA ARG A 500 -13.75 6.23 12.73
C ARG A 500 -15.11 5.58 12.49
N LEU A 501 -15.17 4.27 12.79
CA LEU A 501 -16.35 3.42 12.84
C LEU A 501 -17.20 3.29 11.57
N ARG A 502 -17.47 2.04 11.18
CA ARG A 502 -18.52 1.69 10.20
C ARG A 502 -19.68 1.04 10.95
N LEU A 503 -20.87 1.63 10.85
CA LEU A 503 -22.14 0.98 11.20
C LEU A 503 -22.71 0.40 9.90
N ILE A 504 -22.76 -0.92 9.79
CA ILE A 504 -23.31 -1.58 8.60
C ILE A 504 -24.58 -2.31 9.01
N GLY A 505 -25.73 -1.73 8.65
CA GLY A 505 -27.03 -2.40 8.72
C GLY A 505 -27.28 -3.13 7.40
N LEU A 506 -27.35 -4.46 7.42
CA LEU A 506 -27.50 -5.28 6.22
C LEU A 506 -28.97 -5.37 5.80
N ARG A 507 -29.25 -5.19 4.50
CA ARG A 507 -30.61 -5.38 3.92
C ARG A 507 -30.82 -6.88 3.73
N SER A 508 -31.96 -7.43 4.14
CA SER A 508 -32.40 -8.74 3.62
C SER A 508 -32.80 -8.57 2.16
N PRO A 509 -32.34 -9.41 1.23
CA PRO A 509 -32.86 -9.44 -0.13
C PRO A 509 -34.12 -10.31 -0.16
N ASP A 510 -35.28 -9.76 0.21
CA ASP A 510 -36.56 -10.44 -0.01
C ASP A 510 -37.48 -9.60 -0.91
N ARG A 511 -37.30 -9.82 -2.22
CA ARG A 511 -38.30 -10.14 -3.26
C ARG A 511 -37.87 -9.59 -4.63
N LEU A 512 -37.65 -10.53 -5.57
CA LEU A 512 -37.88 -10.32 -7.00
C LEU A 512 -39.33 -9.88 -7.25
#